data_AF-A0A327RJ60-F1
#
_entry.id   AF-A0A327RJ60-F1
#
_cell.length_a   1.000
_cell.length_b   1.000
_cell.length_c   1.000
_cell.angle_alpha   90.00
_cell.angle_beta   90.00
_cell.angle_gamma   90.00
#
_symmetry.space_group_name_H-M   'P 1'
#
loop_
_entity.id
_entity.type
_entity.pdbx_description
1 polymer ?
#
loop_
_entity_poly.entity_id
_entity_poly.type
_entity_poly.pdbx_seq_one_letter_code
_entity_poly.pdbx_strand_id
1 'polypeptide(L)' 'MPKPKGQKNTKNKAKHSKLMARKINKKKKEAALRKEKLKAIIDRKNQEQ' A
#
# COMPACT_ATOMS: atom_id res chain seq x y z
N MET A 1 13.09 -30.62 13.29
CA MET A 1 14.03 -30.04 14.27
C MET A 1 13.52 -28.66 14.71
N PRO A 2 13.32 -28.41 16.01
CA PRO A 2 13.02 -27.08 16.50
C PRO A 2 14.19 -26.14 16.21
N LYS A 3 13.93 -24.87 15.92
CA LYS A 3 15.01 -23.89 15.69
C LYS A 3 15.88 -23.81 16.95
N PRO A 4 17.22 -23.83 16.81
CA PRO A 4 18.11 -23.71 17.95
C PRO A 4 17.83 -22.41 18.71
N LYS A 5 17.82 -22.51 20.05
CA LYS A 5 17.56 -21.40 20.98
C LYS A 5 18.54 -20.26 20.66
N GLY A 6 18.03 -19.11 20.22
CA GLY A 6 18.83 -17.93 19.85
C GLY A 6 18.93 -17.62 18.35
N GLN A 7 18.42 -18.48 17.45
CA GLN A 7 18.44 -18.18 16.02
C GLN A 7 17.44 -17.07 15.68
N LYS A 8 17.96 -15.88 15.32
CA LYS A 8 17.12 -14.70 15.04
C LYS A 8 16.24 -14.94 13.80
N ASN A 9 14.94 -14.68 13.91
CA ASN A 9 13.94 -14.79 12.83
C ASN A 9 14.05 -13.67 11.76
N THR A 10 15.26 -13.23 11.41
CA THR A 10 15.55 -12.08 10.53
C THR A 10 14.85 -12.18 9.17
N LYS A 11 14.89 -13.35 8.53
CA LYS A 11 14.22 -13.62 7.25
C LYS A 11 12.70 -13.43 7.33
N ASN A 12 12.07 -13.88 8.41
CA ASN A 12 10.62 -13.75 8.58
C ASN A 12 10.21 -12.31 8.92
N LYS A 13 11.01 -11.61 9.74
CA LYS A 13 10.82 -10.17 10.01
C LYS A 13 10.93 -9.36 8.72
N ALA A 14 11.92 -9.64 7.87
CA ALA A 14 12.08 -8.97 6.58
C ALA A 14 10.88 -9.22 5.64
N LYS A 15 10.37 -10.47 5.58
CA LYS A 15 9.16 -10.81 4.81
C LYS A 15 7.94 -10.02 5.31
N HIS A 16 7.75 -9.94 6.63
CA HIS A 16 6.65 -9.19 7.23
C HIS A 16 6.73 -7.69 6.91
N SER A 17 7.89 -7.07 7.14
CA SER A 17 8.10 -5.64 6.83
C SER A 17 7.85 -5.35 5.35
N LYS A 18 8.33 -6.23 4.45
CA LYS A 18 8.08 -6.12 3.00
C LYS A 18 6.59 -6.24 2.66
N LEU A 19 5.86 -7.15 3.29
CA LEU A 19 4.42 -7.31 3.10
C LEU A 19 3.64 -6.07 3.56
N MET A 20 3.99 -5.52 4.73
CA MET A 20 3.35 -4.33 5.27
C MET A 20 3.62 -3.10 4.39
N ALA A 21 4.86 -2.92 3.93
CA ALA A 21 5.20 -1.86 2.98
C ALA A 21 4.37 -1.95 1.69
N ARG A 22 4.21 -3.16 1.13
CA ARG A 22 3.35 -3.39 -0.06
C ARG A 22 1.89 -2.98 0.20
N LYS A 23 1.33 -3.39 1.35
CA LYS A 23 -0.06 -3.06 1.73
C LYS A 23 -0.26 -1.56 1.91
N ILE A 24 0.65 -0.90 2.59
CA ILE A 24 0.61 0.56 2.82
C ILE A 24 0.71 1.31 1.49
N ASN A 25 1.66 0.93 0.64
CA ASN A 25 1.85 1.57 -0.66
C ASN A 25 0.64 1.38 -1.58
N LYS A 26 -0.01 0.21 -1.57
CA LYS A 26 -1.26 -0.03 -2.30
C LYS A 26 -2.36 0.93 -1.84
N LYS A 27 -2.61 1.03 -0.54
CA LYS A 27 -3.63 1.94 0.01
C LYS A 27 -3.37 3.40 -0.36
N LYS A 28 -2.10 3.85 -0.29
CA LYS A 28 -1.72 5.21 -0.68
C LYS A 28 -1.99 5.48 -2.16
N LYS A 29 -1.62 4.54 -3.05
CA LYS A 29 -1.88 4.65 -4.50
C LYS A 29 -3.38 4.71 -4.80
N GLU A 30 -4.18 3.85 -4.17
CA GLU A 30 -5.64 3.83 -4.34
C GLU A 30 -6.28 5.15 -3.90
N ALA A 31 -5.84 5.71 -2.77
CA ALA A 31 -6.33 7.01 -2.29
C ALA A 31 -5.99 8.16 -3.25
N ALA A 32 -4.75 8.20 -3.77
CA ALA A 32 -4.33 9.20 -4.75
C ALA A 32 -5.14 9.09 -6.05
N LEU A 33 -5.23 7.88 -6.62
CA LEU A 33 -6.00 7.62 -7.84
C LEU A 33 -7.48 7.98 -7.66
N ARG A 34 -8.08 7.70 -6.50
CA ARG A 34 -9.47 8.06 -6.21
C ARG A 34 -9.64 9.58 -6.19
N LYS A 35 -8.73 10.31 -5.55
CA LYS A 35 -8.77 11.78 -5.52
C LYS A 35 -8.67 12.37 -6.92
N GLU A 36 -7.75 11.86 -7.74
CA GLU A 36 -7.58 12.29 -9.14
C GLU A 36 -8.83 12.03 -9.98
N LYS A 37 -9.43 10.84 -9.86
CA LYS A 37 -10.68 10.50 -10.56
C LYS A 37 -11.83 11.41 -10.16
N LEU A 38 -11.99 11.68 -8.86
CA LEU A 38 -13.05 12.57 -8.38
C LEU A 38 -12.85 14.00 -8.89
N LYS A 39 -11.60 14.49 -8.90
CA LYS A 39 -11.27 15.79 -9.47
C LYS A 39 -11.64 15.86 -10.96
N ALA A 40 -11.23 14.86 -11.74
CA ALA A 40 -11.54 14.80 -13.17
C ALA A 40 -13.05 14.76 -13.47
N ILE A 41 -13.84 14.08 -12.63
CA ILE A 41 -15.30 14.06 -12.76
C ILE A 41 -15.91 15.45 -12.50
N ILE A 42 -15.43 16.15 -11.46
CA ILE A 42 -15.90 17.50 -11.14
C ILE A 42 -15.51 18.48 -12.26
N ASP A 43 -14.26 18.44 -12.71
CA ASP A 43 -13.76 19.30 -13.77
C ASP A 43 -14.56 19.08 -15.07
N ARG A 44 -14.83 17.82 -15.43
CA ARG A 44 -15.68 17.48 -16.58
C ARG A 44 -17.09 18.03 -16.44
N LYS A 45 -17.71 17.86 -15.27
CA LYS A 45 -19.06 18.38 -15.00
C LYS A 45 -19.11 19.92 -15.13
N ASN A 46 -18.06 20.61 -14.67
CA ASN A 46 -17.97 22.06 -14.77
C ASN A 46 -17.68 22.56 -16.20
N GLN A 47 -17.11 21.71 -17.06
CA GLN A 47 -16.88 22.03 -18.49
C GLN A 47 -18.10 21.73 -19.37
N GLU A 48 -18.98 20.81 -18.95
CA GLU A 48 -20.23 20.47 -19.64
C GLU A 48 -21.41 21.41 -19.22
N GLN A 49 -21.20 22.31 -18.26
CA GLN A 49 -22.14 23.38 -17.84
C GLN A 49 -21.76 24.71 -18.50
#